data_AF-A0A1X0K0J2-F1
#
_entry.id   AF-A0A1X0K0J2-F1
#
_cell.length_a   1.000
_cell.length_b   1.000
_cell.length_c   1.000
_cell.angle_alpha   90.00
_cell.angle_beta   90.00
_cell.angle_gamma   90.00
#
_symmetry.space_group_name_H-M   'P 1'
#
loop_
_entity.id
_entity.type
_entity.pdbx_description
1 polymer ?
#
loop_
_entity_poly.entity_id
_entity_poly.type
_entity_poly.pdbx_seq_one_letter_code
_entity_poly.pdbx_strand_id
1 'polypeptide(L)'
;MNAELLWQFDLTWALADLHLSAVVEDDFLWEPTALCWTVRPDTAGVWRPDWADTAPDPMPVPTVAWLTWHVIWWWSTTIDKVTGDAPRDRDEVIWPGDGASSVSQIRELAARWRDLLADLEVDQVRTALWLNAELMKNIAEIGQLRLLRAAGA
;
A
#
# COMPACT_ATOMS: atom_id res chain seq x y z
N MET A 1 -19.26 -16.96 1.65
CA MET A 1 -18.43 -16.12 0.76
C MET A 1 -17.71 -15.04 1.56
N ASN A 2 -18.43 -14.17 2.27
CA ASN A 2 -17.81 -13.08 3.05
C ASN A 2 -16.92 -13.61 4.19
N ALA A 3 -17.29 -14.73 4.82
CA ALA A 3 -16.45 -15.40 5.81
C ALA A 3 -15.10 -15.88 5.22
N GLU A 4 -15.09 -16.40 4.00
CA GLU A 4 -13.88 -16.81 3.30
C GLU A 4 -13.02 -15.61 2.88
N LEU A 5 -13.65 -14.50 2.46
CA LEU A 5 -12.95 -13.25 2.16
C LEU A 5 -12.28 -12.68 3.42
N LEU A 6 -13.00 -12.64 4.54
CA LEU A 6 -12.47 -12.22 5.84
C LEU A 6 -11.30 -13.11 6.26
N TRP A 7 -11.43 -14.43 6.13
CA TRP A 7 -10.33 -15.34 6.47
C TRP A 7 -9.09 -15.11 5.60
N GLN A 8 -9.25 -14.93 4.29
CA GLN A 8 -8.11 -14.64 3.39
C GLN A 8 -7.47 -13.29 3.69
N PHE A 9 -8.28 -12.29 4.03
CA PHE A 9 -7.80 -11.00 4.48
C PHE A 9 -6.99 -11.15 5.77
N ASP A 10 -7.50 -11.87 6.77
CA ASP A 10 -6.82 -12.05 8.06
C ASP A 10 -5.48 -12.77 7.91
N LEU A 11 -5.43 -13.78 7.04
CA LEU A 11 -4.19 -14.47 6.70
C LEU A 11 -3.15 -13.51 6.12
N THR A 12 -3.56 -12.67 5.16
CA THR A 12 -2.67 -11.71 4.50
C THR A 12 -2.28 -10.58 5.46
N TRP A 13 -3.22 -10.14 6.30
CA TRP A 13 -3.02 -9.11 7.30
C TRP A 13 -2.05 -9.53 8.39
N ALA A 14 -1.99 -10.80 8.77
CA ALA A 14 -0.98 -11.30 9.69
C ALA A 14 0.46 -11.09 9.15
N LEU A 15 0.68 -11.26 7.84
CA LEU A 15 1.95 -10.94 7.20
C LEU A 15 2.19 -9.42 7.16
N ALA A 16 1.14 -8.64 6.88
CA ALA A 16 1.20 -7.18 6.89
C ALA A 16 1.62 -6.65 8.26
N ASP A 17 0.98 -7.14 9.33
CA ASP A 17 1.25 -6.73 10.69
C ASP A 17 2.69 -7.05 11.12
N LEU A 18 3.22 -8.22 10.72
CA LEU A 18 4.61 -8.59 10.95
C LEU A 18 5.59 -7.56 10.35
N HIS A 19 5.36 -7.14 9.09
CA HIS A 19 6.28 -6.23 8.39
C HIS A 19 6.08 -4.77 8.78
N LEU A 20 4.83 -4.32 8.90
CA LEU A 20 4.48 -2.95 9.29
C LEU A 20 4.85 -2.64 10.75
N SER A 21 4.94 -3.65 11.62
CA SER A 21 5.42 -3.46 13.00
C SER A 21 6.94 -3.43 13.12
N ALA A 22 7.66 -3.90 12.10
CA ALA A 22 9.12 -4.04 12.11
C ALA A 22 9.85 -3.01 11.23
N VAL A 23 9.14 -2.37 10.30
CA VAL A 23 9.70 -1.31 9.45
C VAL A 23 10.07 -0.09 10.28
N VAL A 24 11.27 0.45 10.06
CA VAL A 24 11.77 1.67 10.73
C VAL A 24 11.87 2.81 9.74
N GLU A 25 11.96 4.06 10.23
CA GLU A 25 11.93 5.27 9.38
C GLU A 25 12.99 5.23 8.27
N ASP A 26 14.21 4.79 8.57
CA ASP A 26 15.28 4.73 7.57
C ASP A 26 15.01 3.70 6.44
N ASP A 27 14.06 2.78 6.60
CA ASP A 27 13.69 1.82 5.56
C ASP A 27 12.87 2.48 4.45
N PHE A 28 12.12 3.55 4.76
CA PHE A 28 11.10 4.11 3.87
C PHE A 28 11.70 4.70 2.59
N LEU A 29 12.69 5.56 2.74
CA LEU A 29 13.34 6.26 1.63
C LEU A 29 14.66 5.59 1.19
N TRP A 30 14.98 4.40 1.70
CA TRP A 30 16.16 3.67 1.26
C TRP A 30 15.98 3.19 -0.19
N GLU A 31 16.89 3.61 -1.06
CA GLU A 31 16.93 3.24 -2.47
C GLU A 31 17.84 2.01 -2.67
N PRO A 32 17.31 0.81 -2.98
CA PRO A 32 18.13 -0.40 -3.18
C PRO A 32 19.01 -0.33 -4.43
N THR A 33 18.67 0.53 -5.39
CA THR A 33 19.41 0.73 -6.65
C THR A 33 19.37 2.20 -7.05
N ALA A 34 20.15 2.60 -8.05
CA ALA A 34 20.06 3.95 -8.61
C ALA A 34 18.76 4.21 -9.42
N LEU A 35 18.08 3.16 -9.91
CA LEU A 35 16.83 3.27 -10.65
C LEU A 35 15.67 2.84 -9.76
N CYS A 36 15.13 3.79 -9.00
CA CYS A 36 14.02 3.55 -8.09
C CYS A 36 12.80 4.43 -8.39
N TRP A 37 11.64 3.94 -7.98
CA TRP A 37 10.46 4.76 -7.74
C TRP A 37 10.34 5.02 -6.23
N THR A 38 10.23 6.29 -5.87
CA THR A 38 10.06 6.74 -4.49
C THR A 38 9.00 7.83 -4.39
N VAL A 39 8.81 8.39 -3.21
CA VAL A 39 8.01 9.59 -2.98
C VAL A 39 8.94 10.77 -2.69
N ARG A 40 8.60 11.96 -3.16
CA ARG A 40 9.40 13.18 -2.95
C ARG A 40 8.47 14.36 -2.64
N PRO A 41 8.86 15.26 -1.72
CA PRO A 41 8.09 16.47 -1.50
C PRO A 41 8.22 17.38 -2.71
N ASP A 42 7.10 17.93 -3.17
CA ASP A 42 7.08 19.00 -4.15
C ASP A 42 7.48 20.35 -3.52
N THR A 43 7.46 21.43 -4.31
CA THR A 43 7.82 22.78 -3.85
C THR A 43 6.92 23.32 -2.73
N ALA A 44 5.73 22.73 -2.53
CA ALA A 44 4.81 23.08 -1.45
C ALA A 44 4.97 22.15 -0.23
N GLY A 45 5.92 21.20 -0.26
CA GLY A 45 6.13 20.23 0.80
C GLY A 45 5.17 19.04 0.75
N VAL A 46 4.39 18.89 -0.33
CA VAL A 46 3.46 17.76 -0.48
C VAL A 46 4.20 16.58 -1.07
N TRP A 47 4.17 15.44 -0.38
CA TRP A 47 4.87 14.23 -0.83
C TRP A 47 4.10 13.50 -1.93
N ARG A 48 4.72 13.39 -3.09
CA ARG A 48 4.15 12.78 -4.29
C ARG A 48 4.99 11.59 -4.74
N PRO A 49 4.35 10.51 -5.22
CA PRO A 49 5.07 9.38 -5.80
C PRO A 49 5.70 9.74 -7.14
N ASP A 50 6.80 9.08 -7.47
CA ASP A 50 7.23 8.92 -8.84
C ASP A 50 6.17 8.08 -9.58
N TRP A 51 5.79 8.54 -10.77
CA TRP A 51 4.82 7.86 -11.62
C TRP A 51 5.11 8.11 -13.10
N ALA A 52 4.77 7.14 -13.94
CA ALA A 52 4.71 7.31 -15.39
C ALA A 52 3.45 6.65 -15.95
N ASP A 53 2.73 7.34 -16.83
CA ASP A 53 1.51 6.78 -17.47
C ASP A 53 1.84 5.62 -18.40
N THR A 54 3.08 5.58 -18.91
CA THR A 54 3.62 4.42 -19.62
C THR A 54 4.73 3.80 -18.78
N ALA A 55 4.62 2.49 -18.55
CA ALA A 55 5.61 1.71 -17.83
C ALA A 55 7.02 1.91 -18.43
N PRO A 56 8.01 2.39 -17.64
CA PRO A 56 9.38 2.50 -18.11
C PRO A 56 10.00 1.11 -18.37
N ASP A 57 10.99 1.07 -19.26
CA ASP A 57 11.84 -0.10 -19.49
C ASP A 57 13.32 0.32 -19.39
N PRO A 58 14.08 -0.17 -18.39
CA PRO A 58 13.67 -1.12 -17.36
C PRO A 58 12.72 -0.51 -16.30
N MET A 59 11.89 -1.36 -15.70
CA MET A 59 11.00 -0.97 -14.60
C MET A 59 11.80 -0.57 -13.35
N PRO A 60 11.57 0.61 -12.74
CA PRO A 60 12.25 1.02 -11.52
C PRO A 60 11.86 0.17 -10.31
N VAL A 61 12.79 -0.04 -9.38
CA VAL A 61 12.52 -0.75 -8.12
C VAL A 61 11.76 0.19 -7.16
N PRO A 62 10.61 -0.19 -6.60
CA PRO A 62 9.92 0.68 -5.66
C PRO A 62 10.65 0.70 -4.30
N THR A 63 10.64 1.86 -3.65
CA THR A 63 11.02 1.99 -2.23
C THR A 63 9.85 1.61 -1.31
N VAL A 64 10.12 1.42 -0.02
CA VAL A 64 9.07 1.16 0.97
C VAL A 64 8.10 2.34 1.08
N ALA A 65 8.58 3.58 0.95
CA ALA A 65 7.71 4.76 0.91
C ALA A 65 6.77 4.75 -0.30
N TRP A 66 7.27 4.38 -1.49
CA TRP A 66 6.41 4.24 -2.67
C TRP A 66 5.37 3.13 -2.48
N LEU A 67 5.76 1.98 -1.93
CA LEU A 67 4.84 0.86 -1.68
C LEU A 67 3.76 1.21 -0.66
N THR A 68 4.11 1.94 0.40
CA THR A 68 3.11 2.38 1.40
C THR A 68 2.15 3.41 0.82
N TRP A 69 2.63 4.36 0.01
CA TRP A 69 1.74 5.23 -0.78
C TRP A 69 0.82 4.41 -1.71
N HIS A 70 1.36 3.43 -2.43
CA HIS A 70 0.61 2.60 -3.37
C HIS A 70 -0.50 1.80 -2.68
N VAL A 71 -0.23 1.26 -1.49
CA VAL A 71 -1.25 0.62 -0.64
C VAL A 71 -2.33 1.62 -0.23
N ILE A 72 -1.95 2.79 0.29
CA ILE A 72 -2.89 3.85 0.69
C ILE A 72 -3.80 4.26 -0.47
N TRP A 73 -3.25 4.43 -1.67
CA TRP A 73 -4.01 4.79 -2.87
C TRP A 73 -5.03 3.73 -3.24
N TRP A 74 -4.62 2.49 -3.49
CA TRP A 74 -5.58 1.46 -3.92
C TRP A 74 -6.66 1.19 -2.90
N TRP A 75 -6.32 1.22 -1.62
CA TRP A 75 -7.27 1.00 -0.55
C TRP A 75 -8.27 2.13 -0.41
N SER A 76 -7.82 3.38 -0.36
CA SER A 76 -8.72 4.54 -0.27
C SER A 76 -9.67 4.60 -1.47
N THR A 77 -9.17 4.47 -2.69
CA THR A 77 -9.98 4.46 -3.92
C THR A 77 -10.93 3.26 -3.98
N THR A 78 -10.50 2.07 -3.52
CA THR A 78 -11.38 0.88 -3.51
C THR A 78 -12.49 1.01 -2.48
N ILE A 79 -12.18 1.55 -1.30
CA ILE A 79 -13.15 1.81 -0.26
C ILE A 79 -14.20 2.80 -0.76
N ASP A 80 -13.79 3.93 -1.35
CA ASP A 80 -14.72 4.92 -1.92
C ASP A 80 -15.66 4.26 -2.94
N LYS A 81 -15.11 3.44 -3.84
CA LYS A 81 -15.91 2.70 -4.84
C LYS A 81 -16.91 1.74 -4.21
N VAL A 82 -16.52 1.00 -3.17
CA VAL A 82 -17.40 0.02 -2.50
C VAL A 82 -18.48 0.70 -1.67
N THR A 83 -18.19 1.87 -1.08
CA THR A 83 -19.18 2.66 -0.33
C THR A 83 -20.09 3.52 -1.21
N GLY A 84 -19.83 3.55 -2.53
CA GLY A 84 -20.62 4.32 -3.50
C GLY A 84 -20.22 5.79 -3.63
N ASP A 85 -19.09 6.18 -3.03
CA ASP A 85 -18.49 7.50 -3.18
C ASP A 85 -17.77 7.64 -4.53
N ALA A 86 -17.52 8.88 -4.96
CA ALA A 86 -16.69 9.14 -6.13
C ALA A 86 -15.24 8.70 -5.83
N PRO A 87 -14.65 7.78 -6.60
CA PRO A 87 -13.29 7.32 -6.35
C PRO A 87 -12.29 8.48 -6.55
N ARG A 88 -11.38 8.66 -5.58
CA ARG A 88 -10.30 9.65 -5.67
C ARG A 88 -9.38 9.39 -6.85
N ASP A 89 -8.94 10.48 -7.48
CA ASP A 89 -7.87 10.43 -8.47
C ASP A 89 -6.53 10.14 -7.79
N ARG A 90 -5.61 9.48 -8.52
CA ARG A 90 -4.25 9.15 -8.02
C ARG A 90 -3.54 10.37 -7.45
N ASP A 91 -3.65 11.52 -8.13
CA ASP A 91 -2.92 12.74 -7.78
C ASP A 91 -3.45 13.43 -6.52
N GLU A 92 -4.64 13.04 -6.05
CA GLU A 92 -5.23 13.46 -4.79
C GLU A 92 -4.70 12.65 -3.59
N VAL A 93 -4.13 11.46 -3.84
CA VAL A 93 -3.54 10.63 -2.80
C VAL A 93 -2.08 10.98 -2.62
N ILE A 94 -1.76 11.56 -1.46
CA ILE A 94 -0.41 11.97 -1.07
C ILE A 94 0.20 10.99 -0.09
N TRP A 95 1.52 10.87 -0.07
CA TRP A 95 2.19 10.12 0.99
C TRP A 95 2.19 10.97 2.28
N PRO A 96 1.91 10.39 3.47
CA PRO A 96 1.75 11.16 4.72
C PRO A 96 2.94 12.00 5.18
N GLY A 97 4.13 11.77 4.63
CA GLY A 97 5.33 12.56 4.87
C GLY A 97 6.34 11.91 5.81
N ASP A 98 5.94 10.89 6.54
CA ASP A 98 6.83 10.02 7.33
C ASP A 98 6.29 8.58 7.38
N GLY A 99 7.16 7.65 7.80
CA GLY A 99 6.85 6.24 7.86
C GLY A 99 5.79 5.89 8.91
N ALA A 100 5.85 6.52 10.09
CA ALA A 100 4.89 6.26 11.18
C ALA A 100 3.45 6.62 10.79
N SER A 101 3.26 7.78 10.17
CA SER A 101 1.97 8.27 9.68
C SER A 101 1.44 7.37 8.55
N SER A 102 2.33 6.90 7.67
CA SER A 102 2.00 5.95 6.61
C SER A 102 1.50 4.61 7.15
N VAL A 103 2.17 4.06 8.15
CA VAL A 103 1.74 2.81 8.82
C VAL A 103 0.40 3.02 9.54
N SER A 104 0.22 4.14 10.23
CA SER A 104 -1.05 4.46 10.90
C SER A 104 -2.20 4.48 9.89
N GLN A 105 -2.04 5.20 8.78
CA GLN A 105 -3.07 5.31 7.77
C GLN A 105 -3.39 3.96 7.11
N ILE A 106 -2.40 3.12 6.84
CA ILE A 106 -2.63 1.76 6.33
C ILE A 106 -3.44 0.93 7.33
N ARG A 107 -3.16 1.04 8.63
CA ARG A 107 -3.91 0.32 9.68
C ARG A 107 -5.36 0.83 9.81
N GLU A 108 -5.59 2.13 9.66
CA GLU A 108 -6.93 2.71 9.65
C GLU A 108 -7.74 2.22 8.44
N LEU A 109 -7.13 2.24 7.26
CA LEU A 109 -7.73 1.70 6.03
C LEU A 109 -8.02 0.20 6.19
N ALA A 110 -7.09 -0.56 6.79
CA ALA A 110 -7.24 -1.98 7.17
C ALA A 110 -8.48 -2.28 7.99
N ALA A 111 -8.67 -1.54 9.08
CA ALA A 111 -9.84 -1.69 9.93
C ALA A 111 -11.12 -1.41 9.12
N ARG A 112 -11.16 -0.30 8.37
CA ARG A 112 -12.33 0.08 7.56
C ARG A 112 -12.66 -0.96 6.49
N TRP A 113 -11.66 -1.47 5.78
CA TRP A 113 -11.88 -2.51 4.77
C TRP A 113 -12.37 -3.82 5.39
N ARG A 114 -11.80 -4.23 6.52
CA ARG A 114 -12.24 -5.42 7.24
C ARG A 114 -13.72 -5.34 7.59
N ASP A 115 -14.19 -4.18 8.07
CA ASP A 115 -15.59 -3.98 8.40
C ASP A 115 -16.48 -4.10 7.15
N LEU A 116 -16.04 -3.54 6.01
CA LEU A 116 -16.76 -3.66 4.74
C LEU A 116 -16.83 -5.10 4.23
N LEU A 117 -15.76 -5.90 4.39
CA LEU A 117 -15.71 -7.30 3.95
C LEU A 117 -16.83 -8.15 4.56
N ALA A 118 -17.34 -7.81 5.74
CA ALA A 118 -18.41 -8.56 6.40
C ALA A 118 -19.72 -8.52 5.60
N ASP A 119 -20.00 -7.38 4.95
CA ASP A 119 -21.29 -7.07 4.33
C ASP A 119 -21.17 -6.80 2.82
N LEU A 120 -20.10 -7.27 2.17
CA LEU A 120 -19.93 -7.09 0.71
C LEU A 120 -21.02 -7.79 -0.10
N GLU A 121 -21.43 -7.11 -1.17
CA GLU A 121 -22.34 -7.63 -2.19
C GLU A 121 -21.62 -8.56 -3.19
N VAL A 122 -22.37 -9.43 -3.85
CA VAL A 122 -21.82 -10.48 -4.73
C VAL A 122 -21.01 -9.92 -5.90
N ASP A 123 -21.41 -8.78 -6.45
CA ASP A 123 -20.72 -8.10 -7.56
C ASP A 123 -19.41 -7.42 -7.12
N GLN A 124 -19.21 -7.19 -5.82
CA GLN A 124 -18.01 -6.62 -5.23
C GLN A 124 -16.94 -7.66 -4.88
N VAL A 125 -17.28 -8.96 -4.88
CA VAL A 125 -16.37 -10.07 -4.52
C VAL A 125 -15.10 -10.06 -5.36
N ARG A 126 -15.19 -9.77 -6.67
CA ARG A 126 -14.01 -9.72 -7.55
C ARG A 126 -13.02 -8.63 -7.11
N THR A 127 -13.53 -7.47 -6.71
CA THR A 127 -12.72 -6.36 -6.22
C THR A 127 -12.01 -6.76 -4.93
N ALA A 128 -12.70 -7.45 -4.02
CA ALA A 128 -12.12 -7.89 -2.76
C ALA A 128 -10.99 -8.93 -2.94
N LEU A 129 -11.20 -9.89 -3.84
CA LEU A 129 -10.17 -10.89 -4.18
C LEU A 129 -8.92 -10.22 -4.78
N TRP A 130 -9.13 -9.25 -5.68
CA TRP A 130 -8.02 -8.49 -6.28
C TRP A 130 -7.28 -7.65 -5.24
N LEU A 131 -7.99 -6.91 -4.39
CA LEU A 131 -7.35 -6.07 -3.37
C LEU A 131 -6.54 -6.89 -2.36
N ASN A 132 -6.99 -8.10 -2.02
CA ASN A 132 -6.22 -9.00 -1.18
C ASN A 132 -4.92 -9.48 -1.84
N ALA A 133 -4.94 -9.75 -3.16
CA ALA A 133 -3.74 -10.10 -3.92
C ALA A 133 -2.76 -8.92 -4.00
N GLU A 134 -3.25 -7.70 -4.24
CA GLU A 134 -2.44 -6.48 -4.19
C GLU A 134 -1.82 -6.27 -2.81
N LEU A 135 -2.57 -6.47 -1.72
CA LEU A 135 -2.03 -6.41 -0.37
C LEU A 135 -0.88 -7.40 -0.18
N MET A 136 -1.09 -8.69 -0.50
CA MET A 136 -0.08 -9.73 -0.37
C MET A 136 1.21 -9.37 -1.12
N LYS A 137 1.07 -8.89 -2.35
CA LYS A 137 2.19 -8.47 -3.20
C LYS A 137 2.96 -7.30 -2.58
N ASN A 138 2.28 -6.19 -2.28
CA ASN A 138 2.95 -4.98 -1.74
C ASN A 138 3.61 -5.26 -0.38
N ILE A 139 2.97 -6.06 0.48
CA ILE A 139 3.51 -6.43 1.79
C ILE A 139 4.72 -7.35 1.66
N ALA A 140 4.72 -8.30 0.72
CA ALA A 140 5.89 -9.14 0.46
C ALA A 140 7.08 -8.31 -0.05
N GLU A 141 6.84 -7.30 -0.89
CA GLU A 141 7.89 -6.39 -1.37
C GLU A 141 8.46 -5.51 -0.25
N ILE A 142 7.62 -4.90 0.60
CA ILE A 142 8.06 -4.21 1.84
C ILE A 142 8.85 -5.19 2.73
N GLY A 143 8.32 -6.41 2.82
CA GLY A 143 8.92 -7.61 3.39
C GLY A 143 10.40 -7.74 3.04
N GLN A 144 10.65 -7.84 1.75
CA GLN A 144 11.95 -8.09 1.15
C GLN A 144 12.89 -6.88 1.25
N LEU A 145 12.40 -5.65 1.00
CA LEU A 145 13.23 -4.45 1.05
C LEU A 145 13.81 -4.19 2.44
N ARG A 146 12.99 -4.34 3.49
CA ARG A 146 13.45 -4.28 4.90
C ARG A 146 14.56 -5.29 5.17
N LEU A 147 14.39 -6.54 4.72
CA LEU A 147 15.37 -7.61 4.94
C LEU A 147 16.67 -7.34 4.19
N LEU A 148 16.58 -6.86 2.94
CA LEU A 148 17.75 -6.48 2.14
C LEU A 148 18.54 -5.35 2.79
N ARG A 149 17.86 -4.30 3.26
CA ARG A 149 18.52 -3.19 3.96
C ARG A 149 19.19 -3.65 5.25
N ALA A 150 18.48 -4.44 6.06
CA ALA A 150 19.00 -4.92 7.33
C ALA A 150 20.19 -5.88 7.18
N ALA A 151 20.22 -6.70 6.13
CA ALA A 151 21.32 -7.63 5.86
C ALA A 151 22.49 -7.00 5.09
N GLY A 152 22.24 -5.91 4.36
CA GLY A 152 23.24 -5.19 3.58
C GLY A 152 23.95 -4.05 4.33
N ALA A 153 23.56 -3.77 5.57
CA ALA A 153 24.19 -2.80 6.46
C ALA A 153 25.49 -3.33 7.10
#